data_AF-A0A7W1BL41-F1
#
_entry.id   AF-A0A7W1BL41-F1
#
_cell.length_a   1.000
_cell.length_b   1.000
_cell.length_c   1.000
_cell.angle_alpha   90.00
_cell.angle_beta   90.00
_cell.angle_gamma   90.00
#
_symmetry.space_group_name_H-M   'P 1'
#
loop_
_entity.id
_entity.type
_entity.pdbx_description
1 polymer ?
#
loop_
_entity_poly.entity_id
_entity_poly.type
_entity_poly.pdbx_seq_one_letter_code
_entity_poly.pdbx_strand_id
1 'polypeptide(L)'
;MRRQAIDGARREASRVGRPGSIAELSTKGAGYAAALASPPAVGRVASAIGRFAGCYEIRLGVWTPAVTLGADTVYITPPRRIVLDTIPAAVPSRSSGFRVLPILDTPGRDDASWFAVGTDSLRISWTTGLNGLTMHLKLEHENLSGVATTFWNFDRKAQQSAVTGKRIACQQD
;
A
#
# COMPACT_ATOMS: atom_id res chain seq x y z
N MET A 1 0.62 -9.20 -46.51
CA MET A 1 -0.57 -10.01 -46.82
C MET A 1 -0.74 -11.09 -45.77
N ARG A 2 -1.79 -11.00 -44.95
CA ARG A 2 -2.63 -12.09 -44.39
C ARG A 2 -3.29 -11.58 -43.11
N ARG A 3 -4.55 -11.15 -43.28
CA ARG A 3 -5.53 -10.95 -42.22
C ARG A 3 -6.02 -12.34 -41.79
N GLN A 4 -6.22 -12.58 -40.50
CA GLN A 4 -7.11 -13.64 -40.02
C GLN A 4 -8.12 -13.05 -39.03
N ALA A 5 -9.38 -13.30 -39.36
CA ALA A 5 -10.62 -12.89 -38.72
C ALA A 5 -10.98 -13.87 -37.58
N ILE A 6 -11.53 -13.37 -36.47
CA ILE A 6 -12.95 -13.49 -36.04
C ILE A 6 -13.44 -14.96 -35.92
N ASP A 7 -13.77 -15.41 -34.70
CA ASP A 7 -15.14 -15.74 -34.25
C ASP A 7 -15.19 -16.72 -33.07
N GLY A 8 -16.21 -16.52 -32.22
CA GLY A 8 -16.89 -17.62 -31.52
C GLY A 8 -16.56 -17.84 -30.04
N ALA A 9 -17.47 -17.44 -29.15
CA ALA A 9 -18.25 -18.42 -28.37
C ALA A 9 -19.15 -17.74 -27.32
N ARG A 10 -20.43 -17.74 -27.68
CA ARG A 10 -21.65 -17.51 -26.91
C ARG A 10 -21.87 -18.61 -25.85
N ARG A 11 -22.22 -18.25 -24.62
CA ARG A 11 -23.07 -19.01 -23.66
C ARG A 11 -23.83 -17.98 -22.81
N GLU A 12 -25.14 -17.77 -22.95
CA GLU A 12 -26.26 -18.56 -22.37
C GLU A 12 -25.99 -19.00 -20.92
N ALA A 13 -26.88 -18.91 -19.95
CA ALA A 13 -28.16 -18.24 -19.72
C ALA A 13 -28.50 -18.51 -18.24
N SER A 14 -29.42 -17.73 -17.68
CA SER A 14 -30.38 -18.16 -16.64
C SER A 14 -29.88 -18.54 -15.24
N ARG A 15 -30.26 -17.72 -14.25
CA ARG A 15 -31.10 -18.20 -13.14
C ARG A 15 -31.93 -17.06 -12.53
N VAL A 16 -33.20 -17.10 -12.89
CA VAL A 16 -34.33 -16.45 -12.24
C VAL A 16 -34.65 -17.17 -10.93
N GLY A 17 -35.03 -16.40 -9.90
CA GLY A 17 -36.06 -16.82 -8.95
C GLY A 17 -35.62 -17.07 -7.51
N ARG A 18 -36.01 -16.14 -6.62
CA ARG A 18 -36.80 -16.48 -5.41
C ARG A 18 -37.31 -15.22 -4.70
N PRO A 19 -38.63 -14.95 -4.69
CA PRO A 19 -39.27 -14.13 -3.69
C PRO A 19 -39.83 -15.01 -2.56
N GLY A 20 -39.88 -14.44 -1.35
CA GLY A 20 -40.74 -14.91 -0.26
C GLY A 20 -40.00 -15.52 0.93
N SER A 21 -39.93 -14.76 2.03
CA SER A 21 -40.64 -15.14 3.26
C SER A 21 -40.59 -13.97 4.24
N ILE A 22 -41.76 -13.41 4.49
CA ILE A 22 -42.02 -12.45 5.57
C ILE A 22 -42.56 -13.30 6.71
N ALA A 23 -41.83 -13.38 7.82
CA ALA A 23 -42.32 -13.98 9.06
C ALA A 23 -42.13 -12.96 10.18
N GLU A 24 -43.27 -12.59 10.75
CA GLU A 24 -43.48 -11.65 11.84
C GLU A 24 -43.07 -12.21 13.22
N LEU A 25 -42.55 -11.28 14.03
CA LEU A 25 -42.84 -10.99 15.44
C LEU A 25 -42.46 -11.94 16.61
N SER A 26 -42.14 -11.24 17.71
CA SER A 26 -42.03 -11.66 19.12
C SER A 26 -40.63 -12.13 19.54
N THR A 27 -39.92 -11.45 20.44
CA THR A 27 -40.32 -11.31 21.84
C THR A 27 -39.58 -10.14 22.52
N LYS A 28 -40.31 -9.40 23.37
CA LYS A 28 -39.80 -8.39 24.29
C LYS A 28 -38.81 -9.01 25.28
N GLY A 29 -37.63 -8.39 25.41
CA GLY A 29 -36.67 -8.67 26.48
C GLY A 29 -35.84 -7.43 26.73
N ALA A 30 -36.30 -6.59 27.67
CA ALA A 30 -35.58 -5.39 28.10
C ALA A 30 -34.40 -5.79 28.99
N GLY A 31 -33.26 -6.09 28.37
CA GLY A 31 -31.96 -6.08 29.01
C GLY A 31 -31.21 -4.86 28.52
N TYR A 32 -31.04 -3.85 29.37
CA TYR A 32 -30.13 -2.74 29.12
C TYR A 32 -28.69 -3.26 29.14
N ALA A 33 -28.27 -3.90 28.05
CA ALA A 33 -26.86 -4.09 27.77
C ALA A 33 -26.30 -2.69 27.50
N ALA A 34 -25.49 -2.18 28.44
CA ALA A 34 -24.70 -0.99 28.23
C ALA A 34 -23.89 -1.18 26.94
N ALA A 35 -24.35 -0.56 25.85
CA ALA A 35 -23.66 -0.59 24.59
C ALA A 35 -22.31 0.09 24.80
N LEU A 36 -21.25 -0.71 24.90
CA LEU A 36 -19.87 -0.23 24.89
C LEU A 36 -19.68 0.50 23.57
N ALA A 37 -19.79 1.83 23.61
CA ALA A 37 -19.57 2.68 22.45
C ALA A 37 -18.16 2.38 21.92
N SER A 38 -18.09 1.76 20.75
CA SER A 38 -16.82 1.54 20.08
C SER A 38 -16.17 2.92 19.88
N PRO A 39 -14.91 3.13 20.31
CA PRO A 39 -14.26 4.41 20.14
C PRO A 39 -14.26 4.80 18.65
N PRO A 40 -14.48 6.09 18.33
CA PRO A 40 -14.61 6.56 16.95
C PRO A 40 -13.36 6.20 16.14
N ALA A 41 -13.57 5.79 14.89
CA ALA A 41 -12.52 5.31 13.98
C ALA A 41 -11.32 6.27 13.83
N VAL A 42 -11.53 7.57 14.09
CA VAL A 42 -10.52 8.63 14.02
C VAL A 42 -9.36 8.40 14.99
N GLY A 43 -9.63 7.93 16.22
CA GLY A 43 -8.58 7.68 17.22
C GLY A 43 -7.63 6.54 16.85
N ARG A 44 -8.13 5.55 16.10
CA ARG A 44 -7.33 4.37 15.70
C ARG A 44 -6.29 4.72 14.63
N VAL A 45 -6.62 5.64 13.72
CA VAL A 45 -5.72 6.05 12.62
C VAL A 45 -4.57 6.91 13.15
N ALA A 46 -4.86 7.88 14.02
CA ALA A 46 -3.82 8.72 14.64
C ALA A 46 -2.79 7.89 15.43
N SER A 47 -3.27 6.90 16.18
CA SER A 47 -2.40 5.96 16.90
C SER A 47 -1.54 5.11 15.96
N ALA A 48 -2.09 4.65 14.83
CA ALA A 48 -1.34 3.87 13.85
C ALA A 48 -0.20 4.70 13.21
N ILE A 49 -0.48 5.96 12.85
CA ILE A 49 0.50 6.88 12.25
C ILE A 49 1.73 7.03 13.17
N GLY A 50 1.51 7.30 14.46
CA GLY A 50 2.59 7.46 15.43
C GLY A 50 3.47 6.21 15.61
N ARG A 51 2.92 5.01 15.41
CA ARG A 51 3.71 3.76 15.48
C ARG A 51 4.65 3.57 14.30
N PHE A 52 4.21 3.95 13.10
CA PHE A 52 5.04 3.80 11.91
C PHE A 52 6.06 4.91 11.76
N ALA A 53 5.77 6.12 12.26
CA ALA A 53 6.67 7.25 12.14
C ALA A 53 8.07 6.95 12.72
N GLY A 54 9.10 7.47 12.05
CA GLY A 54 10.50 7.29 12.44
C GLY A 54 11.42 6.98 11.27
N CYS A 55 12.67 6.64 11.61
CA CYS A 55 13.73 6.41 10.64
C CYS A 55 13.98 4.91 10.42
N TYR A 56 14.16 4.51 9.17
CA TYR A 56 14.34 3.11 8.78
C TYR A 56 15.50 2.94 7.79
N GLU A 57 16.28 1.88 7.96
CA GLU A 57 17.15 1.34 6.90
C GLU A 57 16.37 0.30 6.09
N ILE A 58 16.10 0.62 4.82
CA ILE A 58 15.38 -0.23 3.87
C ILE A 58 16.35 -1.14 3.12
N ARG A 59 15.98 -2.41 2.99
CA ARG A 59 16.68 -3.40 2.16
C ARG A 59 15.69 -4.13 1.28
N LEU A 60 16.00 -4.16 -0.01
CA LEU A 60 15.30 -4.98 -1.00
C LEU A 60 16.03 -6.32 -1.14
N GLY A 61 15.26 -7.40 -1.25
CA GLY A 61 15.75 -8.71 -1.63
C GLY A 61 15.94 -8.83 -3.15
N VAL A 62 16.03 -10.07 -3.62
CA VAL A 62 16.15 -10.37 -5.05
C VAL A 62 14.81 -10.14 -5.76
N TRP A 63 14.87 -9.43 -6.89
CA TRP A 63 13.71 -9.19 -7.73
C TRP A 63 13.28 -10.46 -8.47
N THR A 64 11.97 -10.73 -8.47
CA THR A 64 11.34 -11.83 -9.20
C THR A 64 10.13 -11.34 -9.99
N PRO A 65 10.09 -11.55 -11.32
CA PRO A 65 11.21 -11.99 -12.16
C PRO A 65 12.37 -10.99 -12.12
N ALA A 66 13.59 -11.45 -12.39
CA ALA A 66 14.78 -10.59 -12.53
C ALA A 66 14.85 -9.99 -13.94
N VAL A 67 13.99 -9.03 -14.25
CA VAL A 67 13.98 -8.29 -15.52
C VAL A 67 15.09 -7.24 -15.49
N THR A 68 15.87 -7.15 -16.57
CA THR A 68 16.87 -6.10 -16.76
C THR A 68 16.19 -4.78 -17.07
N LEU A 69 16.36 -3.78 -16.20
CA LEU A 69 15.72 -2.46 -16.34
C LEU A 69 16.59 -1.40 -16.99
N GLY A 70 17.91 -1.60 -17.07
CA GLY A 70 18.84 -0.59 -17.60
C GLY A 70 18.70 0.74 -16.84
N ALA A 71 18.50 1.83 -17.58
CA ALA A 71 18.36 3.18 -17.02
C ALA A 71 17.12 3.33 -16.10
N ASP A 72 16.08 2.52 -16.29
CA ASP A 72 14.85 2.61 -15.50
C ASP A 72 15.00 2.09 -14.05
N THR A 73 16.17 1.53 -13.71
CA THR A 73 16.50 1.06 -12.35
C THR A 73 16.35 2.18 -11.32
N VAL A 74 16.61 3.43 -11.69
CA VAL A 74 16.48 4.60 -10.80
C VAL A 74 15.03 4.80 -10.32
N TYR A 75 14.03 4.31 -11.07
CA TYR A 75 12.62 4.47 -10.73
C TYR A 75 12.13 3.48 -9.68
N ILE A 76 12.90 2.42 -9.44
CA ILE A 76 12.53 1.32 -8.52
C ILE A 76 13.55 1.13 -7.39
N THR A 77 14.54 2.03 -7.27
CA THR A 77 15.57 1.98 -6.24
C THR A 77 15.27 3.03 -5.17
N PRO A 78 14.66 2.64 -4.03
CA PRO A 78 14.41 3.57 -2.95
C PRO A 78 15.75 3.97 -2.27
N PRO A 79 15.81 5.14 -1.63
CA PRO A 79 16.89 5.47 -0.70
C PRO A 79 17.04 4.38 0.36
N ARG A 80 18.29 4.09 0.73
CA ARG A 80 18.58 3.07 1.75
C ARG A 80 18.11 3.47 3.15
N ARG A 81 18.05 4.77 3.43
CA ARG A 81 17.60 5.30 4.71
C ARG A 81 16.49 6.30 4.46
N ILE A 82 15.37 6.12 5.15
CA ILE A 82 14.20 6.97 4.98
C ILE A 82 13.64 7.42 6.32
N VAL A 83 12.94 8.56 6.32
CA VAL A 83 12.08 9.03 7.39
C VAL A 83 10.63 8.85 6.96
N LEU A 84 9.85 8.11 7.74
CA LEU A 84 8.39 8.15 7.68
C LEU A 84 7.91 9.31 8.56
N ASP A 85 7.66 10.45 7.94
CA ASP A 85 7.24 11.69 8.60
C ASP A 85 5.71 11.71 8.76
N THR A 86 5.18 12.49 9.71
CA THR A 86 3.75 12.70 9.92
C THR A 86 3.22 13.96 9.23
N ILE A 87 4.08 14.70 8.53
CA ILE A 87 3.66 15.83 7.69
C ILE A 87 2.93 15.29 6.45
N PRO A 88 1.74 15.81 6.10
CA PRO A 88 1.05 15.43 4.87
C PRO A 88 1.92 15.62 3.63
N ALA A 89 1.91 14.64 2.71
CA ALA A 89 2.64 14.76 1.47
C ALA A 89 2.03 15.88 0.59
N ALA A 90 2.88 16.75 0.04
CA ALA A 90 2.45 17.83 -0.85
C ALA A 90 2.06 17.35 -2.26
N VAL A 91 2.27 16.06 -2.56
CA VAL A 91 2.06 15.49 -3.89
C VAL A 91 0.55 15.48 -4.21
N PRO A 92 0.10 16.00 -5.38
CA PRO A 92 -1.30 16.07 -5.78
C PRO A 92 -1.94 14.69 -6.09
N SER A 93 -1.35 13.59 -5.64
CA SER A 93 -1.91 12.26 -5.81
C SER A 93 -3.18 12.11 -4.96
N ARG A 94 -4.20 11.43 -5.49
CA ARG A 94 -5.56 11.32 -4.92
C ARG A 94 -5.65 10.69 -3.51
N SER A 95 -4.55 10.26 -2.92
CA SER A 95 -4.51 9.64 -1.59
C SER A 95 -3.79 10.56 -0.59
N SER A 96 -4.50 10.90 0.48
CA SER A 96 -4.03 11.67 1.66
C SER A 96 -2.94 10.92 2.42
N GLY A 97 -1.74 10.84 1.84
CA GLY A 97 -0.57 10.23 2.45
C GLY A 97 0.26 11.22 3.25
N PHE A 98 1.24 10.69 3.95
CA PHE A 98 2.27 11.41 4.67
C PHE A 98 3.59 11.34 3.90
N ARG A 99 4.47 12.30 4.17
CA ARG A 99 5.75 12.46 3.48
C ARG A 99 6.73 11.35 3.84
N VAL A 100 7.49 10.89 2.84
CA VAL A 100 8.68 10.07 3.05
C VAL A 100 9.90 10.87 2.63
N LEU A 101 10.90 11.00 3.50
CA LEU A 101 12.14 11.73 3.21
C LEU A 101 13.33 10.77 3.10
N PRO A 102 14.25 10.97 2.16
CA PRO A 102 15.56 10.32 2.21
C PRO A 102 16.39 10.88 3.39
N ILE A 103 17.16 10.02 4.06
CA ILE A 103 18.24 10.43 4.97
C ILE A 103 19.52 10.34 4.14
N LEU A 104 20.12 11.49 3.81
CA LEU A 104 21.21 11.72 2.84
C LEU A 104 20.77 11.80 1.37
N ASP A 105 21.43 12.70 0.64
CA ASP A 105 21.25 13.00 -0.80
C ASP A 105 21.55 11.79 -1.68
N THR A 106 20.65 10.81 -1.68
CA THR A 106 20.61 9.82 -2.75
C THR A 106 19.89 10.50 -3.91
N PRO A 107 20.60 10.91 -4.99
CA PRO A 107 19.93 11.53 -6.12
C PRO A 107 18.92 10.53 -6.67
N GLY A 108 17.64 10.91 -6.74
CA GLY A 108 16.73 10.11 -7.56
C GLY A 108 15.23 10.09 -7.32
N ARG A 109 14.62 10.83 -6.37
CA ARG A 109 13.18 11.22 -6.39
C ARG A 109 12.70 11.65 -5.00
N ASP A 110 12.18 12.87 -4.93
CA ASP A 110 11.54 13.43 -3.73
C ASP A 110 10.06 13.07 -3.59
N ASP A 111 9.48 12.46 -4.64
CA ASP A 111 8.06 12.13 -4.70
C ASP A 111 7.78 10.74 -4.09
N ALA A 112 7.80 10.70 -2.76
CA ALA A 112 7.46 9.53 -1.98
C ALA A 112 6.43 9.85 -0.89
N SER A 113 5.46 8.95 -0.75
CA SER A 113 4.44 9.06 0.28
C SER A 113 4.16 7.71 0.93
N TRP A 114 3.69 7.75 2.18
CA TRP A 114 3.25 6.58 2.90
C TRP A 114 1.89 6.81 3.55
N PHE A 115 1.17 5.74 3.84
CA PHE A 115 -0.02 5.82 4.68
C PHE A 115 -0.31 4.49 5.35
N ALA A 116 -0.96 4.56 6.51
CA ALA A 116 -1.44 3.39 7.23
C ALA A 116 -2.61 2.76 6.46
N VAL A 117 -2.51 1.46 6.17
CA VAL A 117 -3.59 0.64 5.60
C VAL A 117 -4.39 -0.05 6.71
N GLY A 118 -3.75 -0.27 7.85
CA GLY A 118 -4.36 -0.84 9.04
C GLY A 118 -3.59 -0.44 10.30
N THR A 119 -3.79 -1.16 11.39
CA THR A 119 -3.10 -0.90 12.65
C THR A 119 -1.61 -1.23 12.59
N ASP A 120 -1.24 -2.29 11.87
CA ASP A 120 0.11 -2.82 11.77
C ASP A 120 0.64 -2.84 10.33
N SER A 121 -0.14 -2.32 9.38
CA SER A 121 0.19 -2.37 7.96
C SER A 121 0.21 -0.97 7.36
N LEU A 122 1.21 -0.70 6.52
CA LEU A 122 1.36 0.55 5.79
C LEU A 122 1.70 0.31 4.32
N ARG A 123 1.42 1.29 3.48
CA ARG A 123 1.87 1.33 2.09
C ARG A 123 2.86 2.48 1.90
N ILE A 124 4.00 2.22 1.28
CA ILE A 124 4.93 3.24 0.77
C ILE A 124 4.82 3.27 -0.75
N SER A 125 4.78 4.45 -1.35
CA SER A 125 4.78 4.65 -2.79
C SER A 125 5.91 5.60 -3.19
N TRP A 126 6.84 5.11 -4.01
CA TRP A 126 7.85 5.91 -4.70
C TRP A 126 7.47 6.00 -6.18
N THR A 127 7.24 7.19 -6.72
CA THR A 127 6.60 7.32 -8.04
C THR A 127 7.01 8.60 -8.77
N THR A 128 6.97 8.60 -10.10
CA THR A 128 6.91 9.84 -10.92
C THR A 128 5.52 10.08 -11.51
N GLY A 129 4.50 9.46 -10.94
CA GLY A 129 3.14 9.44 -11.49
C GLY A 129 2.94 8.43 -12.62
N LEU A 130 4.01 8.02 -13.33
CA LEU A 130 3.94 7.05 -14.43
C LEU A 130 4.55 5.70 -14.09
N ASN A 131 5.72 5.71 -13.45
CA ASN A 131 6.50 4.51 -13.14
C ASN A 131 7.02 4.59 -11.71
N GLY A 132 7.15 3.43 -11.05
CA GLY A 132 7.68 3.44 -9.70
C GLY A 132 7.60 2.11 -8.97
N LEU A 133 7.57 2.25 -7.64
CA LEU A 133 7.63 1.19 -6.67
C LEU A 133 6.57 1.40 -5.59
N THR A 134 5.77 0.37 -5.33
CA THR A 134 4.89 0.31 -4.16
C THR A 134 5.39 -0.75 -3.20
N MET A 135 5.47 -0.43 -1.91
CA MET A 135 5.78 -1.37 -0.85
C MET A 135 4.57 -1.56 0.05
N HIS A 136 4.20 -2.80 0.31
CA HIS A 136 3.23 -3.17 1.32
C HIS A 136 3.99 -3.78 2.49
N LEU A 137 3.96 -3.10 3.63
CA LEU A 137 4.79 -3.42 4.78
C LEU A 137 3.93 -3.65 6.01
N LYS A 138 4.34 -4.61 6.82
CA LYS A 138 3.81 -4.88 8.15
C LYS A 138 4.85 -4.47 9.19
N LEU A 139 4.41 -3.88 10.29
CA LEU A 139 5.22 -3.58 11.46
C LEU A 139 5.24 -4.80 12.38
N GLU A 140 6.43 -5.34 12.57
CA GLU A 140 6.73 -6.46 13.47
C GLU A 140 7.67 -5.96 14.56
N HIS A 141 7.12 -5.74 15.76
CA HIS A 141 7.76 -4.99 16.83
C HIS A 141 8.08 -3.54 16.39
N GLU A 142 9.33 -3.28 16.06
CA GLU A 142 9.81 -1.99 15.59
C GLU A 142 10.23 -2.01 14.12
N ASN A 143 10.29 -3.18 13.49
CA ASN A 143 10.80 -3.35 12.13
C ASN A 143 9.67 -3.52 11.12
N LEU A 144 9.94 -3.16 9.88
CA LEU A 144 9.05 -3.35 8.75
C LEU A 144 9.45 -4.59 7.96
N SER A 145 8.48 -5.38 7.53
CA SER A 145 8.68 -6.52 6.63
C SER A 145 7.55 -6.58 5.61
N GLY A 146 7.83 -7.01 4.38
CA GLY A 146 6.78 -7.14 3.36
C GLY A 146 7.29 -7.28 1.94
N VAL A 147 6.54 -6.72 0.99
CA VAL A 147 6.77 -6.91 -0.45
C VAL A 147 6.76 -5.57 -1.19
N ALA A 148 7.78 -5.39 -2.03
CA ALA A 148 7.93 -4.33 -3.02
C ALA A 148 7.41 -4.84 -4.36
N THR A 149 6.63 -4.02 -5.07
CA THR A 149 6.13 -4.32 -6.42
C THR A 149 6.38 -3.12 -7.34
N THR A 150 7.00 -3.36 -8.48
CA THR A 150 7.19 -2.32 -9.52
C THR A 150 5.92 -2.13 -10.34
N PHE A 151 5.70 -0.91 -10.83
CA PHE A 151 4.62 -0.62 -11.77
C PHE A 151 5.10 0.30 -12.89
N TRP A 152 4.45 0.19 -14.05
CA TRP A 152 4.82 0.87 -15.27
C TRP A 152 3.59 1.38 -16.01
N ASN A 153 3.74 2.50 -16.73
CA ASN A 153 2.68 3.03 -17.61
C ASN A 153 2.73 2.50 -19.05
N PHE A 154 3.56 1.49 -19.31
CA PHE A 154 3.71 0.81 -20.59
C PHE A 154 3.81 -0.70 -20.35
N ASP A 155 3.69 -1.50 -21.43
CA ASP A 155 3.73 -2.96 -21.32
C ASP A 155 5.12 -3.45 -20.90
N ARG A 156 5.25 -3.69 -19.60
CA ARG A 156 6.43 -4.26 -18.97
C ARG A 156 6.00 -5.13 -17.81
N LYS A 157 6.67 -6.27 -17.67
CA LYS A 157 6.42 -7.19 -16.57
C LYS A 157 6.78 -6.53 -15.23
N ALA A 158 5.82 -6.51 -14.31
CA ALA A 158 6.06 -6.12 -12.93
C ALA A 158 7.03 -7.11 -12.27
N GLN A 159 7.80 -6.60 -11.31
CA GLN A 159 8.74 -7.36 -10.49
C GLN A 159 8.37 -7.21 -9.04
N GLN A 160 8.63 -8.25 -8.25
CA GLN A 160 8.43 -8.26 -6.82
C GLN A 160 9.74 -8.54 -6.08
N SER A 161 9.92 -7.93 -4.92
CA SER A 161 11.05 -8.20 -4.05
C SER A 161 10.60 -8.18 -2.60
N ALA A 162 11.19 -9.05 -1.77
CA ALA A 162 11.02 -8.95 -0.33
C ALA A 162 11.62 -7.62 0.17
N VAL A 163 10.99 -6.99 1.15
CA VAL A 163 11.47 -5.75 1.74
C VAL A 163 11.58 -5.93 3.24
N THR A 164 12.70 -5.46 3.79
CA THR A 164 12.84 -5.27 5.24
C THR A 164 13.20 -3.81 5.52
N GLY A 165 12.69 -3.30 6.63
CA GLY A 165 12.99 -1.97 7.14
C GLY A 165 13.40 -2.06 8.60
N LYS A 166 14.70 -1.94 8.88
CA LYS A 166 15.19 -1.93 10.26
C LYS A 166 15.00 -0.54 10.85
N ARG A 167 14.34 -0.41 12.00
CA ARG A 167 14.27 0.89 12.68
C ARG A 167 15.65 1.32 13.15
N ILE A 168 15.96 2.60 12.92
CA ILE A 168 17.22 3.24 13.32
C ILE A 168 16.93 4.56 14.04
N ALA A 169 17.92 5.06 14.77
CA ALA A 169 17.85 6.41 15.32
C ALA A 169 17.80 7.43 14.18
N CYS A 170 16.93 8.44 14.31
CA CYS A 170 16.92 9.58 13.40
C CYS A 170 18.14 10.45 13.69
N GLN A 171 19.06 10.55 12.73
CA GLN A 171 20.12 11.56 12.80
C GLN A 171 19.46 12.91 12.52
N GLN A 172 19.61 13.84 13.46
CA GLN A 172 19.31 15.25 13.21
C GLN A 172 20.54 15.80 12.50
N ASP A 173 20.45 15.94 11.18
CA ASP A 173 21.43 16.72 10.42
C ASP A 173 21.19 18.22 10.65
#